data_AF-A0A947R519-F1
#
_entry.id   AF-A0A947R519-F1
#
_cell.length_a   1.000
_cell.length_b   1.000
_cell.length_c   1.000
_cell.angle_alpha   90.00
_cell.angle_beta   90.00
_cell.angle_gamma   90.00
#
_symmetry.space_group_name_H-M   'P 1'
#
loop_
_entity.id
_entity.type
_entity.pdbx_description
1 polymer ?
#
loop_
_entity_poly.entity_id
_entity_poly.type
_entity_poly.pdbx_seq_one_letter_code
_entity_poly.pdbx_strand_id
1 'polypeptide(L)'
;MANTVQKGHRQRLRDRFVSGEESSRSEEALLELLLTYAIPQKDVQPLAAHLLSEHGNLSSLLEASMESLCQSSGVKENSAVLLKLVDWIRQHHGHSGIVREKFKPPIQTELFKDISADTDQQASGVAEPYRKRVIRRYGTEMFGKAVLKEAIQILPTLPDSESLDDIRSFLRIKLHFSAELTRKRYANYITRRMFPEGYADAPLRLFAKTYPNTKELQDVCFYRFLLSEPLEVDIIEELISNISKSMW
;
A
#
# COMPACT_ATOMS: atom_id res chain seq x y z
N MET A 1 -19.29 16.76 -19.58
CA MET A 1 -17.84 16.70 -19.89
C MET A 1 -17.08 17.50 -18.83
N ALA A 2 -16.62 16.85 -17.77
CA ALA A 2 -15.75 17.42 -16.74
C ALA A 2 -15.04 16.25 -16.05
N ASN A 3 -13.78 16.43 -15.64
CA ASN A 3 -12.93 15.48 -14.87
C ASN A 3 -11.81 14.73 -15.62
N THR A 4 -11.24 15.28 -16.69
CA THR A 4 -9.92 14.82 -17.20
C THR A 4 -8.75 15.61 -16.62
N VAL A 5 -8.94 16.88 -16.24
CA VAL A 5 -7.87 17.78 -15.74
C VAL A 5 -7.36 17.39 -14.34
N GLN A 6 -8.24 16.89 -13.46
CA GLN A 6 -7.88 16.50 -12.08
C GLN A 6 -7.10 15.18 -11.99
N LYS A 7 -7.25 14.28 -12.97
CA LYS A 7 -6.49 13.01 -13.03
C LYS A 7 -5.03 13.31 -13.37
N GLY A 8 -4.22 13.51 -12.34
CA GLY A 8 -2.78 13.73 -12.47
C GLY A 8 -2.27 15.04 -11.90
N HIS A 9 -3.12 15.94 -11.39
CA HIS A 9 -2.67 17.21 -10.78
C HIS A 9 -1.65 16.99 -9.66
N ARG A 10 -1.97 16.08 -8.73
CA ARG A 10 -1.09 15.68 -7.62
C ARG A 10 0.20 15.03 -8.08
N GLN A 11 0.17 14.32 -9.21
CA GLN A 11 1.39 13.74 -9.78
C GLN A 11 2.26 14.85 -10.36
N ARG A 12 1.68 15.77 -11.15
CA ARG A 12 2.37 16.92 -11.72
C ARG A 12 2.99 17.83 -10.65
N LEU A 13 2.29 18.13 -9.56
CA LEU A 13 2.86 18.91 -8.45
C LEU A 13 4.10 18.24 -7.85
N ARG A 14 4.04 16.93 -7.60
CA ARG A 14 5.18 16.17 -7.10
C ARG A 14 6.32 16.14 -8.10
N ASP A 15 6.03 15.92 -9.37
CA ASP A 15 7.05 15.85 -10.42
C ASP A 15 7.77 17.20 -10.57
N ARG A 16 7.04 18.32 -10.55
CA ARG A 16 7.61 19.68 -10.60
C ARG A 16 8.51 20.00 -9.39
N PHE A 17 8.07 19.60 -8.19
CA PHE A 17 8.88 19.73 -6.98
C PHE A 17 10.17 18.90 -7.06
N VAL A 18 10.08 17.65 -7.54
CA VAL A 18 11.22 16.76 -7.71
C VAL A 18 12.18 17.24 -8.80
N SER A 19 11.67 17.80 -9.91
CA SER A 19 12.51 18.38 -10.96
C SER A 19 13.22 19.65 -10.51
N GLY A 20 12.83 20.21 -9.36
CA GLY A 20 13.39 21.44 -8.83
C GLY A 20 13.02 22.67 -9.64
N GLU A 21 11.84 22.69 -10.25
CA GLU A 21 11.31 23.85 -10.96
C GLU A 21 11.13 25.02 -9.98
N GLU A 22 11.56 26.23 -10.34
CA GLU A 22 11.50 27.39 -9.43
C GLU A 22 10.05 27.73 -9.01
N SER A 23 9.12 27.62 -9.96
CA SER A 23 7.68 27.84 -9.71
C SER A 23 7.09 26.89 -8.66
N SER A 24 7.69 25.71 -8.47
CA SER A 24 7.24 24.70 -7.51
C SER A 24 7.71 24.98 -6.07
N ARG A 25 8.57 25.99 -5.89
CA ARG A 25 9.10 26.41 -4.59
C ARG A 25 8.48 27.70 -4.06
N SER A 26 7.45 28.22 -4.73
CA SER A 26 6.65 29.32 -4.17
C SER A 26 5.93 28.86 -2.90
N GLU A 27 5.67 29.77 -1.97
CA GLU A 27 4.95 29.46 -0.73
C GLU A 27 3.61 28.77 -0.99
N GLU A 28 2.90 29.24 -2.02
CA GLU A 28 1.62 28.67 -2.47
C GLU A 28 1.77 27.24 -2.99
N ALA A 29 2.75 26.99 -3.88
CA ALA A 29 2.97 25.66 -4.43
C ALA A 29 3.42 24.64 -3.37
N LEU A 30 4.26 25.09 -2.42
CA LEU A 30 4.71 24.26 -1.30
C LEU A 30 3.55 23.90 -0.37
N LEU A 31 2.71 24.89 -0.03
CA LEU A 31 1.54 24.67 0.80
C LEU A 31 0.52 23.77 0.10
N GLU A 32 0.27 24.02 -1.18
CA GLU A 32 -0.63 23.20 -2.00
C GLU A 32 -0.18 21.74 -1.98
N LEU A 33 1.10 21.48 -2.28
CA LEU A 33 1.67 20.14 -2.25
C LEU A 33 1.54 19.50 -0.87
N LEU A 34 1.85 20.23 0.20
CA LEU A 34 1.73 19.73 1.57
C LEU A 34 0.29 19.32 1.90
N LEU A 35 -0.70 20.17 1.56
CA LEU A 35 -2.12 19.89 1.79
C LEU A 35 -2.63 18.69 0.98
N THR A 36 -2.03 18.36 -0.17
CA THR A 36 -2.41 17.14 -0.90
C THR A 36 -2.15 15.86 -0.09
N TYR A 37 -1.22 15.86 0.86
CA TYR A 37 -0.96 14.69 1.71
C TYR A 37 -1.99 14.54 2.84
N ALA A 38 -2.53 15.66 3.34
CA ALA A 38 -3.53 15.63 4.41
C ALA A 38 -4.99 15.51 3.90
N ILE A 39 -5.28 16.04 2.72
CA ILE A 39 -6.65 16.14 2.19
C ILE A 39 -6.81 15.26 0.95
N PRO A 40 -7.47 14.09 1.03
CA PRO A 40 -7.68 13.22 -0.11
C PRO A 40 -8.83 13.73 -1.01
N GLN A 41 -8.66 13.59 -2.33
CA GLN A 41 -9.72 13.74 -3.35
C GLN A 41 -10.44 15.11 -3.40
N LYS A 42 -9.76 16.19 -2.97
CA LYS A 42 -10.19 17.58 -3.21
C LYS A 42 -9.13 18.35 -3.97
N ASP A 43 -9.58 19.39 -4.66
CA ASP A 43 -8.73 20.45 -5.15
C ASP A 43 -8.31 21.32 -3.96
N VAL A 44 -7.00 21.43 -3.74
CA VAL A 44 -6.41 22.14 -2.60
C VAL A 44 -5.70 23.42 -3.03
N GLN A 45 -5.66 23.71 -4.33
CA GLN A 45 -5.08 24.94 -4.85
C GLN A 45 -5.80 26.18 -4.30
N PRO A 46 -7.15 26.28 -4.34
CA PRO A 46 -7.84 27.44 -3.79
C PRO A 46 -7.68 27.56 -2.27
N LEU A 47 -7.56 26.42 -1.58
CA LEU A 47 -7.36 26.39 -0.13
C LEU A 47 -5.97 26.92 0.26
N ALA A 48 -4.93 26.54 -0.47
CA ALA A 48 -3.58 27.05 -0.24
C ALA A 48 -3.50 28.57 -0.42
N ALA A 49 -4.08 29.07 -1.52
CA ALA A 49 -4.17 30.51 -1.78
C ALA A 49 -4.93 31.26 -0.67
N HIS A 50 -6.08 30.72 -0.24
CA HIS A 50 -6.88 31.31 0.83
C HIS A 50 -6.10 31.37 2.15
N LEU A 51 -5.47 30.28 2.56
CA LEU A 51 -4.70 30.22 3.81
C LEU A 51 -3.53 31.19 3.81
N LEU A 52 -2.82 31.34 2.69
CA LEU A 52 -1.77 32.35 2.59
C LEU A 52 -2.33 33.77 2.59
N SER A 53 -3.50 34.01 2.02
CA SER A 53 -4.14 35.33 2.08
C SER A 53 -4.57 35.71 3.50
N GLU A 54 -5.04 34.76 4.31
CA GLU A 54 -5.45 34.99 5.70
C GLU A 54 -4.25 35.16 6.65
N HIS A 55 -3.22 34.33 6.49
CA HIS A 55 -2.07 34.30 7.39
C HIS A 55 -0.86 35.10 6.87
N GLY A 56 -0.92 35.63 5.66
CA GLY A 56 0.08 36.47 5.01
C GLY A 56 1.19 35.70 4.31
N ASN A 57 1.87 34.80 5.01
CA ASN A 57 2.95 33.99 4.45
C ASN A 57 2.99 32.58 5.07
N LEU A 58 3.77 31.69 4.45
CA LEU A 58 3.87 30.30 4.89
C LEU A 58 4.45 30.15 6.30
N SER A 59 5.39 31.01 6.70
CA SER A 59 5.98 30.97 8.05
C SER A 59 4.96 31.33 9.13
N SER A 60 4.21 32.42 8.93
CA SER A 60 3.13 32.85 9.81
C SER A 60 2.00 31.81 9.90
N LEU A 61 1.67 31.16 8.79
CA LEU A 61 0.69 30.07 8.76
C LEU A 61 1.13 28.88 9.63
N LEU A 62 2.41 28.47 9.51
CA LEU A 62 2.97 27.36 10.29
C LEU A 62 2.97 27.67 11.80
N GLU A 63 3.22 28.93 12.16
CA GLU A 63 3.24 29.41 13.55
C GLU A 63 1.84 29.58 14.17
N ALA A 64 0.79 29.80 13.37
CA ALA A 64 -0.58 30.01 13.81
C ALA A 64 -1.11 28.90 14.75
N SER A 65 -1.90 29.23 15.78
CA SER A 65 -2.37 28.22 16.75
C SER A 65 -3.24 27.13 16.11
N MET A 66 -3.31 25.94 16.73
CA MET A 66 -4.18 24.85 16.26
C MET A 66 -5.65 25.29 16.13
N GLU A 67 -6.12 26.09 17.08
CA GLU A 67 -7.49 26.64 17.08
C GLU A 67 -7.72 27.56 15.88
N SER A 68 -6.76 28.45 15.60
CA SER A 68 -6.83 29.35 14.44
C SER A 68 -6.82 28.60 13.12
N LEU A 69 -5.95 27.58 12.98
CA LEU A 69 -5.91 26.75 11.78
C LEU A 69 -7.22 25.98 11.56
N CYS A 70 -7.83 25.46 12.62
CA CYS A 70 -9.10 24.73 12.54
C CYS A 70 -10.32 25.65 12.30
N GLN A 71 -10.19 26.96 12.45
CA GLN A 71 -11.25 27.92 12.09
C GLN A 71 -11.32 28.17 10.58
N SER A 72 -10.21 28.03 9.86
CA SER A 72 -10.19 28.22 8.40
C SER A 72 -11.00 27.13 7.68
N SER A 73 -11.92 27.57 6.83
CA SER A 73 -12.82 26.69 6.07
C SER A 73 -12.03 25.73 5.16
N GLY A 74 -12.17 24.43 5.40
CA GLY A 74 -11.49 23.38 4.62
C GLY A 74 -10.25 22.79 5.30
N VAL A 75 -9.76 23.38 6.39
CA VAL A 75 -8.75 22.78 7.26
C VAL A 75 -9.45 21.91 8.30
N LYS A 76 -9.03 20.65 8.39
CA LYS A 76 -9.45 19.72 9.45
C LYS A 76 -8.28 19.47 10.39
N GLU A 77 -8.57 18.87 11.54
CA GLU A 77 -7.56 18.50 12.55
C GLU A 77 -6.34 17.80 11.93
N ASN A 78 -6.54 16.79 11.07
CA ASN A 78 -5.42 16.11 10.40
C ASN A 78 -4.52 17.04 9.57
N SER A 79 -5.11 18.04 8.90
CA SER A 79 -4.36 19.01 8.09
C SER A 79 -3.63 20.01 8.98
N ALA A 80 -4.27 20.48 10.06
CA ALA A 80 -3.66 21.35 11.06
C ALA A 80 -2.49 20.66 11.77
N VAL A 81 -2.63 19.39 12.15
CA VAL A 81 -1.55 18.57 12.73
C VAL A 81 -0.37 18.45 11.77
N LEU A 82 -0.60 18.21 10.49
CA LEU A 82 0.48 18.17 9.50
C LEU A 82 1.23 19.51 9.41
N LEU A 83 0.52 20.63 9.39
CA LEU A 83 1.13 21.97 9.39
C LEU A 83 1.98 22.17 10.65
N LYS A 84 1.46 21.79 11.83
CA LYS A 84 2.21 21.88 13.09
C LYS A 84 3.39 20.94 13.18
N LEU A 85 3.31 19.76 12.59
CA LEU A 85 4.45 18.86 12.49
C LEU A 85 5.58 19.49 11.66
N VAL A 86 5.25 20.10 10.51
CA VAL A 86 6.24 20.78 9.67
C VAL A 86 6.85 21.98 10.40
N ASP A 87 6.04 22.78 11.11
CA ASP A 87 6.53 23.89 11.93
C ASP A 87 7.51 23.41 13.01
N TRP A 88 7.14 22.36 13.74
CA TRP A 88 7.99 21.80 14.78
C TRP A 88 9.34 21.30 14.23
N ILE A 89 9.33 20.59 13.10
CA ILE A 89 10.55 20.13 12.42
C ILE A 89 11.39 21.33 11.97
N ARG A 90 10.77 22.35 11.38
CA ARG A 90 11.45 23.59 10.94
C ARG A 90 12.17 24.28 12.11
N GLN A 91 11.53 24.36 13.27
CA GLN A 91 12.10 25.03 14.45
C GLN A 91 13.23 24.24 15.12
N HIS A 92 13.13 22.91 15.16
CA HIS A 92 14.08 22.05 15.89
C HIS A 92 15.20 21.48 15.01
N HIS A 93 14.99 21.42 13.69
CA HIS A 93 15.92 20.84 12.73
C HIS A 93 16.28 21.79 11.58
N GLY A 94 15.80 23.04 11.62
CA GLY A 94 16.21 24.10 10.70
C GLY A 94 17.66 24.52 10.92
N HIS A 95 18.55 24.02 10.06
CA HIS A 95 19.96 24.39 9.93
C HIS A 95 20.71 24.72 11.25
N SER A 96 20.93 23.69 12.08
CA SER A 96 22.25 23.58 12.71
C SER A 96 23.26 23.47 11.57
N GLY A 97 24.19 24.41 11.43
CA GLY A 97 25.12 24.47 10.31
C GLY A 97 25.83 23.14 10.06
N ILE A 98 25.35 22.36 9.09
CA ILE A 98 26.02 21.15 8.65
C ILE A 98 27.16 21.59 7.74
N VAL A 99 28.37 21.61 8.30
CA VAL A 99 29.60 21.46 7.52
C VAL A 99 29.38 20.25 6.62
N ARG A 100 29.35 20.46 5.31
CA ARG A 100 29.26 19.39 4.31
C ARG A 100 30.54 18.57 4.37
N GLU A 101 30.65 17.65 5.32
CA GLU A 101 31.56 16.53 5.16
C GLU A 101 31.05 15.70 3.98
N LYS A 102 31.90 15.60 2.96
CA LYS A 102 31.64 14.79 1.77
C LYS A 102 31.37 13.36 2.22
N PHE A 103 30.11 12.93 2.12
CA PHE A 103 29.72 11.54 2.35
C PHE A 103 30.52 10.65 1.39
N LYS A 104 31.54 9.96 1.91
CA LYS A 104 32.17 8.83 1.21
C LYS A 104 31.21 7.65 1.37
N PRO A 105 30.73 7.02 0.29
CA PRO A 105 29.82 5.89 0.43
C PRO A 105 30.54 4.79 1.23
N PRO A 106 29.86 4.14 2.19
CA PRO A 106 30.48 3.11 2.99
C PRO A 106 30.90 1.98 2.03
N ILE A 107 32.20 1.67 2.04
CA ILE A 107 32.73 0.48 1.39
C ILE A 107 32.02 -0.69 2.07
N GLN A 108 31.12 -1.35 1.34
CA GLN A 108 30.62 -2.65 1.76
C GLN A 108 31.84 -3.56 1.79
N THR A 109 32.29 -3.94 2.99
CA THR A 109 33.21 -5.05 3.16
C THR A 109 32.50 -6.30 2.65
N GLU A 110 32.95 -6.80 1.51
CA GLU A 110 32.49 -8.07 0.93
C GLU A 110 32.66 -9.19 1.96
N LEU A 111 31.52 -9.69 2.46
CA LEU A 111 31.38 -10.55 3.65
C LEU A 111 32.01 -11.95 3.50
N PHE A 112 32.60 -12.28 2.35
CA PHE A 112 33.08 -13.63 2.04
C PHE A 112 34.44 -13.63 1.33
N LYS A 113 35.41 -12.83 1.79
CA LYS A 113 36.78 -12.89 1.24
C LYS A 113 37.70 -13.96 1.85
N ASP A 114 37.32 -14.59 2.96
CA ASP A 114 38.22 -15.49 3.70
C ASP A 114 37.79 -16.97 3.70
N ILE A 115 37.07 -17.44 2.68
CA ILE A 115 36.86 -18.88 2.52
C ILE A 115 37.39 -19.28 1.15
N SER A 116 38.66 -19.67 1.13
CA SER A 116 39.24 -20.42 0.01
C SER A 116 40.00 -21.63 0.54
N ALA A 117 39.90 -22.73 -0.24
CA ALA A 117 40.51 -24.06 -0.11
C ALA A 117 39.95 -24.93 1.04
N ASP A 118 39.55 -26.19 0.87
CA ASP A 118 39.56 -27.13 -0.25
C ASP A 118 38.50 -28.21 0.06
N THR A 119 37.87 -28.81 -0.95
CA THR A 119 37.83 -30.27 -1.18
C THR A 119 37.08 -30.56 -2.48
N ASP A 120 37.79 -31.29 -3.33
CA ASP A 120 37.40 -31.85 -4.62
C ASP A 120 36.18 -32.81 -4.60
N GLN A 121 35.45 -32.77 -5.72
CA GLN A 121 34.86 -33.89 -6.49
C GLN A 121 33.82 -34.83 -5.85
N GLN A 122 32.57 -34.80 -6.34
CA GLN A 122 32.07 -35.70 -7.42
C GLN A 122 30.57 -35.49 -7.69
N ALA A 123 30.20 -35.74 -8.95
CA ALA A 123 28.92 -35.40 -9.58
C ALA A 123 27.82 -36.48 -9.40
N SER A 124 26.62 -36.10 -9.84
CA SER A 124 25.46 -36.90 -10.28
C SER A 124 24.47 -37.41 -9.22
N GLY A 125 23.34 -36.71 -9.15
CA GLY A 125 22.08 -37.16 -8.56
C GLY A 125 20.91 -36.47 -9.27
N VAL A 126 20.01 -37.27 -9.86
CA VAL A 126 18.84 -36.86 -10.64
C VAL A 126 18.01 -35.84 -9.87
N ALA A 127 17.78 -34.66 -10.45
CA ALA A 127 16.99 -33.60 -9.84
C ALA A 127 15.50 -33.96 -9.86
N GLU A 128 14.99 -34.51 -8.76
CA GLU A 128 13.56 -34.43 -8.46
C GLU A 128 13.13 -32.95 -8.42
N PRO A 129 11.94 -32.59 -8.94
CA PRO A 129 11.53 -31.20 -9.02
C PRO A 129 11.48 -30.62 -7.60
N TYR A 130 12.40 -29.68 -7.37
CA TYR A 130 12.57 -28.96 -6.12
C TYR A 130 11.23 -28.38 -5.66
N ARG A 131 10.58 -29.07 -4.72
CA ARG A 131 9.33 -28.63 -4.12
C ARG A 131 9.66 -27.50 -3.16
N LYS A 132 9.67 -26.28 -3.68
CA LYS A 132 9.92 -25.06 -2.89
C LYS A 132 8.79 -24.94 -1.86
N ARG A 133 9.04 -25.38 -0.62
CA ARG A 133 8.15 -25.09 0.50
C ARG A 133 7.99 -23.58 0.60
N VAL A 134 6.80 -23.09 0.29
CA VAL A 134 6.47 -21.67 0.39
C VAL A 134 6.52 -21.30 1.86
N ILE A 135 7.53 -20.51 2.24
CA ILE A 135 7.64 -19.93 3.58
C ILE A 135 6.43 -19.02 3.78
N ARG A 136 5.51 -19.39 4.68
CA ARG A 136 4.34 -18.59 5.06
C ARG A 136 4.82 -17.34 5.80
N ARG A 137 5.13 -16.25 5.08
CA ARG A 137 5.43 -14.96 5.70
C ARG A 137 4.13 -14.30 6.12
N TYR A 138 3.79 -14.36 7.40
CA TYR A 138 2.62 -13.67 7.98
C TYR A 138 2.86 -12.16 7.86
N GLY A 139 2.25 -11.54 6.84
CA GLY A 139 2.21 -10.10 6.71
C GLY A 139 1.04 -9.61 7.56
N THR A 140 1.32 -8.69 8.48
CA THR A 140 0.30 -8.00 9.26
C THR A 140 -0.53 -7.13 8.32
N GLU A 141 -1.56 -7.69 7.71
CA GLU A 141 -2.43 -6.96 6.78
C GLU A 141 -3.88 -7.16 7.21
N MET A 142 -4.36 -6.17 7.96
CA MET A 142 -5.74 -6.00 8.37
C MET A 142 -6.69 -6.30 7.21
N PHE A 143 -7.59 -7.25 7.48
CA PHE A 143 -8.67 -7.68 6.60
C PHE A 143 -9.56 -6.50 6.17
N GLY A 144 -9.35 -6.01 4.95
CA GLY A 144 -10.31 -5.10 4.33
C GLY A 144 -11.39 -5.91 3.62
N LYS A 145 -12.66 -5.71 3.97
CA LYS A 145 -13.86 -6.12 3.18
C LYS A 145 -13.69 -5.87 1.67
N ALA A 146 -12.87 -4.89 1.31
CA ALA A 146 -12.47 -4.58 -0.06
C ALA A 146 -11.76 -5.75 -0.78
N VAL A 147 -10.77 -6.41 -0.18
CA VAL A 147 -9.97 -7.45 -0.89
C VAL A 147 -10.84 -8.67 -1.22
N LEU A 148 -11.66 -9.12 -0.26
CA LEU A 148 -12.59 -10.22 -0.47
C LEU A 148 -13.60 -9.88 -1.57
N LYS A 149 -14.13 -8.65 -1.56
CA LYS A 149 -15.04 -8.15 -2.60
C LYS A 149 -14.39 -8.16 -3.98
N GLU A 150 -13.15 -7.69 -4.10
CA GLU A 150 -12.41 -7.74 -5.37
C GLU A 150 -12.20 -9.18 -5.85
N ALA A 151 -11.85 -10.10 -4.95
CA ALA A 151 -11.68 -11.51 -5.27
C ALA A 151 -12.98 -12.13 -5.82
N ILE A 152 -14.10 -11.94 -5.13
CA ILE A 152 -15.42 -12.46 -5.55
C ILE A 152 -15.80 -11.95 -6.95
N GLN A 153 -15.52 -10.67 -7.23
CA GLN A 153 -15.86 -10.05 -8.51
C GLN A 153 -14.98 -10.57 -9.66
N ILE A 154 -13.70 -10.84 -9.41
CA ILE A 154 -12.73 -11.15 -10.47
C ILE A 154 -12.56 -12.65 -10.71
N LEU A 155 -12.82 -13.51 -9.71
CA LEU A 155 -12.67 -14.97 -9.80
C LEU A 155 -13.42 -15.60 -11.00
N PRO A 156 -14.67 -15.21 -11.33
CA PRO A 156 -15.38 -15.77 -12.47
C PRO A 156 -14.70 -15.46 -13.82
N THR A 157 -13.87 -14.43 -13.87
CA THR A 157 -13.22 -13.96 -15.10
C THR A 157 -11.82 -14.52 -15.29
N LEU A 158 -11.32 -15.35 -14.36
CA LEU A 158 -9.96 -15.86 -14.42
C LEU A 158 -9.74 -16.75 -15.66
N PRO A 159 -8.52 -16.70 -16.24
CA PRO A 159 -8.15 -17.58 -17.33
C PRO A 159 -8.02 -19.03 -16.83
N ASP A 160 -8.13 -19.96 -17.77
CA ASP A 160 -7.89 -21.38 -17.49
C ASP A 160 -6.39 -21.67 -17.49
N SER A 161 -5.71 -21.23 -16.42
CA SER A 161 -4.31 -21.54 -16.15
C SER A 161 -4.16 -21.98 -14.69
N GLU A 162 -3.27 -22.94 -14.46
CA GLU A 162 -2.87 -23.39 -13.11
C GLU A 162 -1.70 -22.54 -12.55
N SER A 163 -1.00 -21.80 -13.41
CA SER A 163 0.14 -20.96 -13.04
C SER A 163 -0.32 -19.71 -12.30
N LEU A 164 0.16 -19.53 -11.06
CA LEU A 164 -0.11 -18.30 -10.31
C LEU A 164 0.49 -17.06 -10.96
N ASP A 165 1.57 -17.18 -11.74
CA ASP A 165 2.16 -16.02 -12.41
C ASP A 165 1.27 -15.51 -13.55
N ASP A 166 0.59 -16.42 -14.26
CA ASP A 166 -0.40 -16.06 -15.28
C ASP A 166 -1.60 -15.38 -14.62
N ILE A 167 -2.10 -15.95 -13.53
CA ILE A 167 -3.20 -15.36 -12.75
C ILE A 167 -2.82 -13.98 -12.24
N ARG A 168 -1.63 -13.79 -11.65
CA ARG A 168 -1.18 -12.48 -11.16
C ARG A 168 -1.06 -11.48 -12.30
N SER A 169 -0.54 -11.90 -13.45
CA SER A 169 -0.40 -11.05 -14.63
C SER A 169 -1.76 -10.60 -15.14
N PHE A 170 -2.73 -11.52 -15.21
CA PHE A 170 -4.11 -11.22 -15.54
C PHE A 170 -4.75 -10.24 -14.55
N LEU A 171 -4.63 -10.49 -13.24
CA LEU A 171 -5.16 -9.62 -12.20
C LEU A 171 -4.55 -8.21 -12.27
N ARG A 172 -3.24 -8.09 -12.54
CA ARG A 172 -2.56 -6.79 -12.71
C ARG A 172 -3.13 -5.96 -13.85
N ILE A 173 -3.72 -6.59 -14.87
CA ILE A 173 -4.34 -5.90 -16.01
C ILE A 173 -5.80 -5.57 -15.70
N LYS A 174 -6.53 -6.49 -15.06
CA LYS A 174 -7.99 -6.41 -14.89
C LYS A 174 -8.46 -5.66 -13.64
N LEU A 175 -7.63 -5.57 -12.60
CA LEU A 175 -7.99 -4.82 -11.39
C LEU A 175 -8.19 -3.32 -11.69
N HIS A 176 -9.23 -2.75 -11.09
CA HIS A 176 -9.70 -1.39 -11.36
C HIS A 176 -8.77 -0.26 -10.85
N PHE A 177 -7.72 -0.59 -10.11
CA PHE A 177 -6.80 0.40 -9.54
C PHE A 177 -5.92 1.06 -10.61
N SER A 178 -5.80 2.39 -10.56
CA SER A 178 -4.93 3.14 -11.49
C SER A 178 -3.43 2.91 -11.23
N ALA A 179 -3.04 2.69 -9.98
CA ALA A 179 -1.64 2.55 -9.59
C ALA A 179 -1.15 1.09 -9.75
N GLU A 180 -0.07 0.90 -10.50
CA GLU A 180 0.48 -0.43 -10.79
C GLU A 180 0.93 -1.16 -9.52
N LEU A 181 1.58 -0.46 -8.58
CA LEU A 181 1.99 -1.04 -7.30
C LEU A 181 0.80 -1.56 -6.49
N THR A 182 -0.35 -0.87 -6.54
CA THR A 182 -1.58 -1.31 -5.88
C THR A 182 -2.15 -2.55 -6.56
N ARG A 183 -2.20 -2.58 -7.90
CA ARG A 183 -2.61 -3.78 -8.64
C ARG A 183 -1.70 -4.98 -8.35
N LYS A 184 -0.39 -4.77 -8.28
CA LYS A 184 0.59 -5.79 -7.91
C LYS A 184 0.35 -6.35 -6.51
N ARG A 185 0.14 -5.48 -5.52
CA ARG A 185 -0.19 -5.88 -4.13
C ARG A 185 -1.48 -6.68 -4.08
N TYR A 186 -2.57 -6.15 -4.63
CA TYR A 186 -3.87 -6.83 -4.63
C TYR A 186 -3.85 -8.16 -5.39
N ALA A 187 -3.14 -8.25 -6.52
CA ALA A 187 -2.95 -9.52 -7.23
C ALA A 187 -2.26 -10.56 -6.33
N ASN A 188 -1.23 -10.16 -5.58
CA ASN A 188 -0.56 -11.04 -4.63
C ASN A 188 -1.48 -11.45 -3.47
N TYR A 189 -2.27 -10.51 -2.93
CA TYR A 189 -3.22 -10.80 -1.85
C TYR A 189 -4.28 -11.79 -2.30
N ILE A 190 -4.95 -11.51 -3.43
CA ILE A 190 -5.99 -12.38 -3.97
C ILE A 190 -5.42 -13.76 -4.26
N THR A 191 -4.28 -13.87 -4.94
CA THR A 191 -3.71 -15.18 -5.26
C THR A 191 -3.28 -15.96 -4.04
N ARG A 192 -2.62 -15.33 -3.06
CA ARG A 192 -2.19 -16.00 -1.83
C ARG A 192 -3.37 -16.55 -1.01
N ARG A 193 -4.51 -15.84 -1.04
CA ARG A 193 -5.69 -16.15 -0.23
C ARG A 193 -6.62 -17.16 -0.90
N MET A 194 -6.88 -17.00 -2.19
CA MET A 194 -7.75 -17.91 -2.94
C MET A 194 -7.04 -19.21 -3.31
N PHE A 195 -5.71 -19.16 -3.47
CA PHE A 195 -4.88 -20.28 -3.91
C PHE A 195 -3.70 -20.54 -2.95
N PRO A 196 -3.98 -20.90 -1.68
CA PRO A 196 -2.94 -21.06 -0.66
C PRO A 196 -1.94 -22.19 -0.96
N GLU A 197 -2.34 -23.19 -1.75
CA GLU A 197 -1.51 -24.33 -2.14
C GLU A 197 -0.47 -24.01 -3.22
N GLY A 198 -0.45 -22.77 -3.74
CA GLY A 198 0.57 -22.32 -4.68
C GLY A 198 0.26 -22.58 -6.15
N TYR A 199 -0.95 -23.03 -6.48
CA TYR A 199 -1.43 -23.20 -7.86
C TYR A 199 -2.92 -22.80 -7.97
N ALA A 200 -3.35 -22.37 -9.15
CA ALA A 200 -4.72 -21.94 -9.39
C ALA A 200 -5.65 -23.13 -9.68
N ASP A 201 -6.25 -23.67 -8.62
CA ASP A 201 -7.04 -24.90 -8.70
C ASP A 201 -8.26 -24.76 -9.62
N ALA A 202 -8.44 -25.77 -10.49
CA ALA A 202 -9.56 -25.82 -11.42
C ALA A 202 -10.94 -25.84 -10.74
N PRO A 203 -11.15 -26.55 -9.61
CA PRO A 203 -12.44 -26.56 -8.92
C PRO A 203 -12.94 -25.16 -8.54
N LEU A 204 -12.11 -24.33 -7.90
CA LEU A 204 -12.51 -22.97 -7.53
C LEU A 204 -12.78 -22.10 -8.76
N ARG A 205 -11.92 -22.18 -9.79
CA ARG A 205 -12.10 -21.41 -11.03
C ARG A 205 -13.40 -21.79 -11.76
N LEU A 206 -13.67 -23.09 -11.88
CA LEU A 206 -14.89 -23.59 -12.52
C LEU A 206 -16.12 -23.18 -11.70
N PHE A 207 -16.08 -23.37 -10.38
CA PHE A 207 -17.16 -22.99 -9.48
C PHE A 207 -17.49 -21.49 -9.59
N ALA A 208 -16.47 -20.63 -9.59
CA ALA A 208 -16.67 -19.19 -9.75
C ALA A 208 -17.27 -18.82 -11.12
N LYS A 209 -16.89 -19.52 -12.19
CA LYS A 209 -17.48 -19.35 -13.53
C LYS A 209 -18.95 -19.78 -13.58
N THR A 210 -19.30 -20.87 -12.89
CA THR A 210 -20.67 -21.39 -12.85
C THR A 210 -21.60 -20.56 -11.96
N TYR A 211 -21.09 -20.01 -10.85
CA TYR A 211 -21.88 -19.30 -9.84
C TYR A 211 -21.39 -17.85 -9.60
N PRO A 212 -21.35 -16.98 -10.63
CA PRO A 212 -20.89 -15.60 -10.45
C PRO A 212 -21.85 -14.78 -9.59
N ASN A 213 -21.31 -13.95 -8.70
CA ASN A 213 -22.08 -13.04 -7.82
C ASN A 213 -23.10 -13.71 -6.89
N THR A 214 -22.95 -15.01 -6.65
CA THR A 214 -23.83 -15.78 -5.76
C THR A 214 -23.37 -15.72 -4.32
N LYS A 215 -24.24 -16.09 -3.37
CA LYS A 215 -23.87 -16.20 -1.96
C LYS A 215 -22.91 -17.36 -1.74
N GLU A 216 -23.12 -18.45 -2.47
CA GLU A 216 -22.30 -19.66 -2.42
C GLU A 216 -20.84 -19.36 -2.77
N LEU A 217 -20.59 -18.54 -3.81
CA LEU A 217 -19.24 -18.08 -4.13
C LEU A 217 -18.65 -17.22 -3.02
N GLN A 218 -19.45 -16.35 -2.39
CA GLN A 218 -19.00 -15.53 -1.27
C GLN A 218 -18.56 -16.39 -0.09
N ASP A 219 -19.36 -17.40 0.25
CA ASP A 219 -19.10 -18.32 1.36
C ASP A 219 -17.83 -19.16 1.10
N VAL A 220 -17.64 -19.65 -0.14
CA VAL A 220 -16.42 -20.37 -0.53
C VAL A 220 -15.18 -19.46 -0.48
N CYS A 221 -15.29 -18.23 -0.98
CA CYS A 221 -14.19 -17.26 -0.90
C CYS A 221 -13.84 -16.92 0.54
N PHE A 222 -14.85 -16.76 1.40
CA PHE A 222 -14.68 -16.50 2.82
C PHE A 222 -14.01 -17.69 3.53
N TYR A 223 -14.43 -18.92 3.24
CA TYR A 223 -13.80 -20.13 3.77
C TYR A 223 -12.32 -20.24 3.35
N ARG A 224 -12.00 -20.04 2.07
CA ARG A 224 -10.61 -20.03 1.58
C ARG A 224 -9.77 -18.95 2.24
N PHE A 225 -10.38 -17.79 2.47
CA PHE A 225 -9.77 -16.70 3.19
C PHE A 225 -9.43 -17.10 4.65
N LEU A 226 -10.35 -17.74 5.39
CA LEU A 226 -10.07 -18.21 6.75
C LEU A 226 -8.90 -19.21 6.79
N LEU A 227 -8.87 -20.17 5.87
CA LEU A 227 -7.77 -21.16 5.81
C LEU A 227 -6.38 -20.56 5.63
N SER A 228 -6.30 -19.37 5.04
CA SER A 228 -5.04 -18.68 4.81
C SER A 228 -4.57 -17.82 5.99
N GLU A 229 -5.40 -17.63 7.03
CA GLU A 229 -5.07 -16.89 8.26
C GLU A 229 -5.35 -17.72 9.51
N PRO A 230 -4.34 -18.42 10.05
CA PRO A 230 -4.54 -19.30 11.19
C PRO A 230 -5.01 -18.55 12.44
N LEU A 231 -4.55 -17.31 12.66
CA LEU A 231 -4.94 -16.50 13.82
C LEU A 231 -6.44 -16.19 13.86
N GLU A 232 -7.07 -16.01 12.70
CA GLU A 232 -8.50 -15.70 12.63
C GLU A 232 -9.35 -16.92 12.93
N VAL A 233 -8.89 -18.10 12.49
CA VAL A 233 -9.51 -19.38 12.87
C VAL A 233 -9.43 -19.59 14.38
N ASP A 234 -8.25 -19.38 14.99
CA ASP A 234 -8.05 -19.52 16.43
C ASP A 234 -8.98 -18.58 17.23
N ILE A 235 -9.10 -17.32 16.80
CA ILE A 235 -10.00 -16.33 17.43
C ILE A 235 -11.47 -16.73 17.28
N ILE A 236 -11.88 -17.19 16.09
CA ILE A 236 -13.27 -17.62 15.85
C ILE A 236 -13.61 -18.84 16.71
N GLU A 237 -12.72 -19.82 16.79
CA GLU A 237 -12.89 -21.00 17.64
C GLU A 237 -13.02 -20.62 19.12
N GLU A 238 -12.18 -19.70 19.62
CA GLU A 238 -12.25 -19.19 20.98
C GLU A 238 -13.57 -18.46 21.25
N LEU A 239 -14.02 -17.59 20.33
CA LEU A 239 -15.27 -16.85 20.44
C LEU A 239 -16.49 -17.79 20.46
N ILE A 240 -16.53 -18.76 19.55
CA ILE A 240 -17.62 -19.75 19.49
C ILE A 240 -17.61 -20.63 20.75
N SER A 241 -16.44 -21.07 21.21
CA SER A 241 -16.31 -21.85 22.44
C SER A 241 -16.77 -21.06 23.67
N ASN A 242 -16.48 -19.76 23.74
CA ASN A 242 -16.88 -18.91 24.86
C ASN A 242 -18.38 -18.60 24.83
N ILE A 243 -18.98 -18.38 23.66
CA ILE A 243 -20.44 -18.24 23.52
C ILE A 243 -21.13 -19.52 23.99
N SER A 244 -20.64 -20.68 23.57
CA SER A 244 -21.17 -21.97 23.99
C SER A 244 -21.01 -22.22 25.50
N LYS A 245 -19.99 -21.69 26.17
CA LYS A 245 -19.83 -21.79 27.63
C LYS A 245 -20.70 -20.81 28.40
N SER A 246 -21.09 -19.69 27.80
CA SER A 246 -21.95 -18.67 28.42
C SER A 246 -23.45 -18.98 28.31
N MET A 247 -23.83 -19.93 27.46
CA MET A 247 -25.22 -20.34 27.22
C MET A 247 -25.66 -21.59 28.03
N TRP A 248 -24.82 -22.11 28.93
CA TRP A 248 -25.13 -23.24 29.82
C TRP A 248 -24.77 -22.91 31.27
#